data_AF-A0A964BY36-F1
#
_entry.id   AF-A0A964BY36-F1
#
_cell.length_a   1.000
_cell.length_b   1.000
_cell.length_c   1.000
_cell.angle_alpha   90.00
_cell.angle_beta   90.00
_cell.angle_gamma   90.00
#
_symmetry.space_group_name_H-M   'P 1'
#
loop_
_entity.id
_entity.type
_entity.pdbx_description
1 polymer ?
#
loop_
_entity_poly.entity_id
_entity_poly.type
_entity_poly.pdbx_seq_one_letter_code
_entity_poly.pdbx_strand_id
1 'polypeptide(L)'
;MQESFSNSAGRHLQDAQILLQTQRWDNAVYLAAYVVECSFKLLVELYFKDDKGAVKKYGHDLQELDGRAMERLRVLYPILDRQLPASRIAGTVLAQDHPERRYAKSQLWTEEEAKLAVQRAEEIYREIIPKLVLNGSIPSKDI
;
A
#
# COMPACT_ATOMS: atom_id res chain seq x y z
N MET A 1 -11.80 17.81 -2.55
CA MET A 1 -10.42 17.51 -2.99
C MET A 1 -10.46 16.15 -3.65
N GLN A 2 -9.84 15.98 -4.83
CA GLN A 2 -9.78 14.66 -5.48
C GLN A 2 -8.71 13.82 -4.78
N GLU A 3 -9.02 12.55 -4.49
CA GLU A 3 -8.07 11.61 -3.93
C GLU A 3 -7.01 11.27 -4.99
N SER A 4 -5.76 11.16 -4.58
CA SER A 4 -4.67 10.68 -5.44
C SER A 4 -3.86 9.66 -4.65
N PHE A 5 -4.15 8.39 -4.92
CA PHE A 5 -3.52 7.27 -4.21
C PHE A 5 -2.04 7.13 -4.57
N SER A 6 -1.67 7.36 -5.83
CA SER A 6 -0.27 7.32 -6.29
C SER A 6 0.60 8.39 -5.60
N ASN A 7 0.17 9.66 -5.60
CA ASN A 7 0.88 10.75 -4.91
C ASN A 7 0.94 10.54 -3.40
N SER A 8 -0.13 10.00 -2.80
CA SER A 8 -0.14 9.69 -1.37
C SER A 8 0.84 8.56 -1.04
N ALA A 9 0.87 7.50 -1.84
CA ALA A 9 1.82 6.40 -1.67
C ALA A 9 3.28 6.87 -1.79
N GLY A 10 3.60 7.73 -2.76
CA GLY A 10 4.95 8.30 -2.92
C GLY A 10 5.40 9.11 -1.71
N ARG A 11 4.56 10.05 -1.25
CA ARG A 11 4.83 10.85 -0.04
C ARG A 11 4.95 10.00 1.22
N HIS A 12 4.03 9.06 1.42
CA HIS A 12 4.07 8.16 2.57
C HIS A 12 5.33 7.28 2.57
N LEU A 13 5.81 6.85 1.41
CA LEU A 13 7.03 6.05 1.32
C LEU A 13 8.25 6.87 1.74
N GLN A 14 8.37 8.08 1.19
CA GLN A 14 9.43 9.01 1.57
C GLN A 14 9.41 9.30 3.08
N ASP A 15 8.24 9.62 3.63
CA ASP A 15 8.08 9.92 5.05
C ASP A 15 8.38 8.69 5.92
N ALA A 16 7.94 7.48 5.52
CA ALA A 16 8.21 6.24 6.22
C ALA A 16 9.71 5.94 6.29
N GLN A 17 10.45 6.16 5.20
CA GLN A 17 11.91 6.00 5.15
C GLN A 17 12.61 6.99 6.09
N ILE A 18 12.19 8.25 6.12
CA ILE A 18 12.74 9.27 7.05
C ILE A 18 12.45 8.88 8.50
N LEU A 19 11.24 8.43 8.80
CA LEU A 19 10.86 8.01 10.15
C LEU A 19 11.65 6.78 10.61
N LEU A 20 11.92 5.84 9.72
CA LEU A 20 12.77 4.70 10.01
C LEU A 20 14.20 5.14 10.36
N GLN A 21 14.80 6.03 9.55
CA GLN A 21 16.13 6.58 9.77
C GLN A 21 16.24 7.36 11.09
N THR A 22 15.15 7.99 11.52
CA THR A 22 15.07 8.76 12.77
C THR A 22 14.56 7.93 13.97
N GLN A 23 14.53 6.60 13.85
CA GLN A 23 14.12 5.66 14.90
C GLN A 23 12.68 5.86 15.40
N ARG A 24 11.79 6.40 14.55
CA ARG A 24 10.36 6.55 14.80
C ARG A 24 9.59 5.35 14.24
N TRP A 25 9.92 4.16 14.73
CA TRP A 25 9.49 2.86 14.18
C TRP A 25 7.97 2.71 14.06
N ASP A 26 7.20 3.04 15.09
CA ASP A 26 5.73 2.92 15.06
C ASP A 26 5.12 3.74 13.91
N ASN A 27 5.61 4.97 13.73
CA ASN A 27 5.14 5.87 12.68
C ASN A 27 5.64 5.43 11.30
N ALA A 28 6.85 4.88 11.23
CA ALA A 28 7.38 4.32 9.99
C ALA A 28 6.50 3.15 9.50
N VAL A 29 6.15 2.21 10.39
CA VAL A 29 5.24 1.10 10.07
C VAL A 29 3.85 1.61 9.69
N TYR A 30 3.33 2.59 10.44
CA TYR A 30 2.04 3.22 10.15
C TYR A 30 1.99 3.77 8.72
N LEU A 31 2.99 4.57 8.31
CA LEU A 31 3.04 5.11 6.95
C LEU A 31 3.35 4.05 5.90
N ALA A 32 4.22 3.07 6.19
CA ALA A 32 4.50 1.96 5.28
C ALA A 32 3.23 1.18 4.89
N ALA A 33 2.31 0.97 5.83
CA ALA A 33 1.03 0.34 5.51
C ALA A 33 0.14 1.23 4.63
N TYR A 34 0.15 2.55 4.82
CA TYR A 34 -0.55 3.46 3.92
C TYR A 34 0.03 3.48 2.51
N VAL A 35 1.34 3.27 2.34
CA VAL A 35 1.95 3.07 1.01
C VAL A 35 1.31 1.87 0.30
N VAL A 36 1.21 0.74 0.99
CA VAL A 36 0.62 -0.49 0.43
C VAL A 36 -0.88 -0.31 0.18
N GLU A 37 -1.61 0.23 1.15
CA GLU A 37 -3.05 0.51 1.02
C GLU A 37 -3.32 1.39 -0.22
N CYS A 38 -2.59 2.50 -0.36
CA CYS A 38 -2.75 3.40 -1.49
C CYS A 38 -2.37 2.71 -2.81
N SER A 39 -1.30 1.92 -2.84
CA SER A 39 -0.90 1.17 -4.03
C SER A 39 -1.99 0.17 -4.47
N PHE A 40 -2.64 -0.50 -3.53
CA PHE A 40 -3.74 -1.44 -3.82
C PHE A 40 -5.03 -0.73 -4.19
N LYS A 41 -5.36 0.39 -3.53
CA LYS A 41 -6.52 1.21 -3.89
C LYS A 41 -6.41 1.79 -5.29
N LEU A 42 -5.19 2.15 -5.73
CA LEU A 42 -4.95 2.57 -7.10
C LEU A 42 -5.29 1.47 -8.11
N LEU A 43 -4.90 0.21 -7.85
CA LEU A 43 -5.29 -0.91 -8.71
C LEU A 43 -6.81 -1.11 -8.72
N VAL A 44 -7.46 -1.05 -7.56
CA VAL A 44 -8.92 -1.12 -7.48
C VAL A 44 -9.58 0.01 -8.29
N GLU A 45 -9.08 1.23 -8.19
CA GLU A 45 -9.59 2.39 -8.93
C GLU A 45 -9.43 2.22 -10.46
N LEU A 46 -8.26 1.79 -10.92
CA LEU A 46 -7.96 1.63 -12.35
C LEU A 46 -8.79 0.50 -12.99
N TYR A 47 -8.90 -0.64 -12.32
CA TYR A 47 -9.50 -1.84 -12.88
C TYR A 47 -11.00 -1.95 -12.59
N PHE A 48 -11.52 -1.28 -11.56
CA PHE A 48 -12.97 -1.18 -11.29
C PHE A 48 -13.52 0.23 -11.52
N LYS A 49 -12.98 0.96 -12.51
CA LYS A 49 -13.35 2.35 -12.85
C LYS A 49 -14.86 2.62 -12.99
N ASP A 50 -15.64 1.61 -13.38
CA ASP A 50 -17.10 1.72 -13.54
C ASP A 50 -17.86 1.62 -12.21
N ASP A 51 -17.24 1.04 -11.16
CA ASP A 51 -17.74 1.01 -9.79
C ASP A 51 -17.07 2.11 -8.97
N LYS A 52 -17.65 3.32 -9.03
CA LYS A 52 -17.18 4.50 -8.27
C LYS A 52 -17.15 4.31 -6.74
N GLY A 53 -17.77 3.24 -6.23
CA GLY A 53 -17.75 2.88 -4.81
C GLY A 53 -16.72 1.79 -4.47
N ALA A 54 -16.04 1.19 -5.45
CA ALA A 54 -15.19 0.02 -5.26
C ALA A 54 -14.11 0.26 -4.20
N VAL A 55 -13.39 1.38 -4.28
CA VAL A 55 -12.34 1.73 -3.32
C VAL A 55 -12.90 1.93 -1.91
N LYS A 56 -14.06 2.60 -1.79
CA LYS A 56 -14.69 2.91 -0.50
C LYS A 56 -15.15 1.66 0.26
N LYS A 57 -15.50 0.58 -0.45
CA LYS A 57 -15.94 -0.69 0.16
C LYS A 57 -14.86 -1.33 1.03
N TYR A 58 -13.58 -1.11 0.71
CA TYR A 58 -12.47 -1.68 1.46
C TYR A 58 -11.98 -0.77 2.61
N GLY A 59 -12.47 0.47 2.70
CA GLY A 59 -12.10 1.38 3.80
C GLY A 59 -10.58 1.50 3.96
N HIS A 60 -10.07 1.35 5.18
CA HIS A 60 -8.65 1.24 5.51
C HIS A 60 -8.26 -0.20 5.88
N ASP A 61 -9.03 -1.20 5.44
CA ASP A 61 -8.77 -2.59 5.77
C ASP A 61 -7.72 -3.16 4.80
N LEU A 62 -6.48 -3.19 5.28
CA LEU A 62 -5.34 -3.66 4.48
C LEU A 62 -5.38 -5.18 4.26
N GLN A 63 -5.95 -5.95 5.20
CA GLN A 63 -6.09 -7.40 5.02
C GLN A 63 -7.08 -7.72 3.91
N GLU A 64 -8.18 -6.97 3.87
CA GLU A 64 -9.19 -7.07 2.84
C GLU A 64 -8.68 -6.66 1.46
N LEU A 65 -7.82 -5.63 1.40
CA LEU A 65 -7.16 -5.23 0.17
C LEU A 65 -6.17 -6.29 -0.32
N ASP A 66 -5.23 -6.77 0.51
CA ASP A 66 -4.24 -7.81 0.14
C ASP A 66 -4.90 -9.15 -0.21
N GLY A 67 -5.99 -9.49 0.48
CA GLY A 67 -6.76 -10.70 0.29
C GLY A 67 -7.80 -10.57 -0.82
N ARG A 68 -9.06 -10.33 -0.43
CA ARG A 68 -10.23 -10.43 -1.33
C ARG A 68 -10.12 -9.49 -2.52
N ALA A 69 -9.65 -8.26 -2.34
CA ALA A 69 -9.56 -7.31 -3.46
C ALA A 69 -8.53 -7.74 -4.50
N MET A 70 -7.30 -8.07 -4.09
CA MET A 70 -6.26 -8.54 -5.01
C MET A 70 -6.61 -9.90 -5.63
N GLU A 71 -7.24 -10.82 -4.89
CA GLU A 71 -7.72 -12.09 -5.46
C GLU A 71 -8.75 -11.84 -6.57
N ARG A 72 -9.75 -11.01 -6.31
CA ARG A 72 -10.76 -10.67 -7.32
C ARG A 72 -10.16 -10.01 -8.55
N LEU A 73 -9.21 -9.09 -8.37
CA LEU A 73 -8.48 -8.47 -9.48
C LEU A 73 -7.73 -9.49 -10.33
N ARG A 74 -7.03 -10.44 -9.68
CA ARG A 74 -6.27 -11.49 -10.38
C ARG A 74 -7.16 -12.44 -11.19
N VAL A 75 -8.34 -12.79 -10.67
CA VAL A 75 -9.33 -13.62 -11.38
C VAL A 75 -9.85 -12.91 -12.63
N LEU A 76 -10.17 -11.61 -12.52
CA LEU A 76 -10.75 -10.84 -13.62
C LEU A 76 -9.71 -10.35 -14.63
N TYR A 77 -8.48 -10.09 -14.17
CA TYR A 77 -7.37 -9.58 -14.96
C TYR A 77 -6.12 -10.44 -14.74
N PRO A 78 -6.01 -11.61 -15.40
CA PRO A 78 -4.88 -12.54 -15.19
C PRO A 78 -3.50 -11.94 -15.46
N ILE A 79 -3.43 -10.85 -16.22
CA ILE A 79 -2.18 -10.10 -16.41
C ILE A 79 -1.62 -9.55 -15.10
N LEU A 80 -2.49 -9.23 -14.13
CA LEU A 80 -2.10 -8.76 -12.81
C LEU A 80 -1.50 -9.88 -11.95
N ASP A 81 -1.96 -11.13 -12.09
CA ASP A 81 -1.40 -12.26 -11.33
C ASP A 81 0.07 -12.51 -11.71
N ARG A 82 0.41 -12.37 -13.00
CA ARG A 82 1.80 -12.43 -13.47
C ARG A 82 2.65 -11.25 -12.98
N GLN A 83 2.03 -10.11 -12.70
CA GLN A 83 2.71 -8.89 -12.28
C GLN A 83 2.78 -8.75 -10.74
N LEU A 84 1.89 -9.42 -10.01
CA LEU A 84 1.66 -9.30 -8.57
C LEU A 84 1.38 -10.69 -7.96
N PRO A 85 2.39 -11.38 -7.41
CA PRO A 85 2.21 -12.66 -6.70
C PRO A 85 1.24 -12.60 -5.51
N ALA A 86 0.75 -13.77 -5.09
CA ALA A 86 -0.19 -13.95 -3.98
C ALA A 86 0.38 -13.52 -2.62
N SER A 87 -0.47 -12.90 -1.77
CA SER A 87 -0.22 -12.25 -0.47
C SER A 87 1.13 -11.54 -0.35
N ARG A 88 1.07 -10.22 -0.35
CA ARG A 88 2.25 -9.36 -0.49
C ARG A 88 2.78 -8.90 0.86
N ILE A 89 1.92 -8.87 1.87
CA ILE A 89 2.23 -8.37 3.22
C ILE A 89 2.51 -9.49 4.22
N ALA A 90 2.43 -10.76 3.81
CA ALA A 90 2.72 -11.91 4.66
C ALA A 90 4.13 -11.82 5.27
N GLY A 91 4.24 -12.17 6.55
CA GLY A 91 5.50 -12.09 7.31
C GLY A 91 5.88 -10.67 7.76
N THR A 92 4.99 -9.68 7.63
CA THR A 92 5.22 -8.31 8.09
C THR A 92 4.14 -7.84 9.06
N VAL A 93 4.43 -6.79 9.81
CA VAL A 93 3.48 -6.13 10.73
C VAL A 93 2.54 -5.13 10.03
N LEU A 94 2.59 -5.02 8.69
CA LEU A 94 1.90 -3.99 7.92
C LEU A 94 0.38 -3.98 8.15
N ALA A 95 -0.27 -5.14 8.27
CA ALA A 95 -1.71 -5.23 8.52
C ALA A 95 -2.10 -5.19 10.00
N GLN A 96 -1.15 -5.36 10.93
CA GLN A 96 -1.48 -5.53 12.34
C GLN A 96 -2.04 -4.25 12.96
N ASP A 97 -3.31 -4.28 13.35
CA ASP A 97 -4.05 -3.14 13.92
C ASP A 97 -4.08 -1.90 13.00
N HIS A 98 -4.03 -2.09 11.68
CA HIS A 98 -4.19 -0.98 10.72
C HIS A 98 -5.66 -0.57 10.59
N PRO A 99 -6.03 0.72 10.62
CA PRO A 99 -5.19 1.90 10.88
C PRO A 99 -5.10 2.31 12.37
N GLU A 100 -5.84 1.63 13.25
CA GLU A 100 -6.07 2.01 14.65
C GLU A 100 -4.81 2.15 15.49
N ARG A 101 -3.72 1.45 15.15
CA ARG A 101 -2.39 1.59 15.79
C ARG A 101 -1.86 3.02 15.84
N ARG A 102 -2.41 3.94 15.04
CA ARG A 102 -2.14 5.39 15.13
C ARG A 102 -2.29 5.96 16.54
N TYR A 103 -3.22 5.40 17.32
CA TYR A 103 -3.55 5.87 18.67
C TYR A 103 -2.93 5.02 19.79
N ALA A 104 -2.15 4.01 19.42
CA ALA A 104 -1.50 3.14 20.39
C ALA A 104 -0.41 3.87 21.17
N LYS A 105 -0.06 3.32 22.33
CA LYS A 105 1.15 3.74 23.05
C LYS A 105 2.38 3.40 22.21
N SER A 106 3.41 4.24 22.30
CA SER A 106 4.67 4.03 21.59
C SER A 106 5.33 2.70 21.97
N GLN A 107 6.30 2.27 21.14
CA GLN A 107 7.07 1.04 21.25
C GLN A 107 6.26 -0.22 20.92
N LEU A 108 5.44 -0.16 19.87
CA LEU A 108 4.75 -1.34 19.36
C LEU A 108 5.70 -2.24 18.57
N TRP A 109 6.58 -1.65 17.77
CA TRP A 109 7.44 -2.39 16.85
C TRP A 109 8.91 -2.21 17.17
N THR A 110 9.67 -3.27 16.95
CA THR A 110 11.13 -3.25 16.96
C THR A 110 11.70 -2.60 15.70
N GLU A 111 12.98 -2.25 15.74
CA GLU A 111 13.71 -1.75 14.57
C GLU A 111 13.62 -2.72 13.38
N GLU A 112 13.76 -4.02 13.62
CA GLU A 112 13.76 -5.04 12.58
C GLU A 112 12.39 -5.21 11.93
N GLU A 113 11.32 -5.20 12.74
CA GLU A 113 9.94 -5.21 12.22
C GLU A 113 9.64 -3.96 11.38
N ALA A 114 10.11 -2.79 11.83
CA ALA A 114 9.95 -1.55 11.09
C ALA A 114 10.73 -1.53 9.78
N LYS A 115 11.99 -1.99 9.78
CA LYS A 115 12.79 -2.16 8.56
C LYS A 115 12.08 -3.08 7.57
N LEU A 116 11.64 -4.25 8.03
CA LEU A 116 10.96 -5.22 7.18
C LEU A 116 9.66 -4.66 6.58
N ALA A 117 8.86 -3.95 7.40
CA ALA A 117 7.63 -3.33 6.93
C ALA A 117 7.89 -2.24 5.88
N VAL A 118 8.84 -1.32 6.12
CA VAL A 118 9.18 -0.24 5.18
C VAL A 118 9.77 -0.81 3.89
N GLN A 119 10.68 -1.80 3.99
CA GLN A 119 11.25 -2.47 2.83
C GLN A 119 10.15 -3.13 1.98
N ARG A 120 9.24 -3.87 2.62
CA ARG A 120 8.15 -4.53 1.88
C ARG A 120 7.19 -3.52 1.25
N ALA A 121 6.90 -2.42 1.93
CA ALA A 121 6.10 -1.33 1.36
C ALA A 121 6.77 -0.70 0.13
N GLU A 122 8.09 -0.50 0.17
CA GLU A 122 8.88 0.00 -0.96
C GLU A 122 8.87 -0.97 -2.16
N GLU A 123 9.06 -2.27 -1.91
CA GLU A 123 8.99 -3.32 -2.94
C GLU A 123 7.62 -3.29 -3.65
N ILE A 124 6.53 -3.26 -2.88
CA ILE A 124 5.17 -3.18 -3.43
C ILE A 124 4.95 -1.88 -4.22
N TYR A 125 5.38 -0.74 -3.69
CA TYR A 125 5.30 0.54 -4.37
C TYR A 125 6.00 0.48 -5.73
N ARG A 126 7.27 0.04 -5.76
CA ARG A 126 8.10 -0.02 -6.97
C ARG A 126 7.54 -0.99 -8.02
N GLU A 127 6.89 -2.06 -7.57
CA GLU A 127 6.30 -3.04 -8.46
C GLU A 127 4.96 -2.62 -9.07
N ILE A 128 4.23 -1.70 -8.43
CA ILE A 128 2.93 -1.23 -8.89
C ILE A 128 3.07 0.13 -9.57
N ILE A 129 3.41 1.17 -8.81
CA ILE A 129 3.20 2.56 -9.23
C ILE A 129 4.11 2.95 -10.41
N PRO A 130 5.45 2.76 -10.34
CA PRO A 130 6.31 3.04 -11.49
C PRO A 130 5.94 2.23 -12.73
N LYS A 131 5.49 0.97 -12.60
CA LYS A 131 5.07 0.17 -13.77
C LYS A 131 3.81 0.75 -14.43
N LEU A 132 2.85 1.25 -13.64
CA LEU A 132 1.66 1.92 -14.15
C LEU A 132 1.98 3.25 -14.83
N VAL A 133 3.02 3.97 -14.37
CA VAL A 133 3.53 5.15 -15.09
C VAL A 133 4.15 4.73 -16.42
N LEU A 134 5.06 3.75 -16.39
CA LEU A 134 5.82 3.31 -17.57
C LEU A 134 4.94 2.72 -18.67
N ASN A 135 3.83 2.07 -18.31
CA ASN A 135 2.88 1.52 -19.29
C ASN A 135 1.77 2.51 -19.71
N GLY A 136 1.82 3.75 -19.19
CA GLY A 136 0.86 4.82 -19.53
C GLY A 136 -0.52 4.71 -18.88
N SER A 137 -0.70 3.81 -17.90
CA SER A 137 -1.96 3.70 -17.15
C SER A 137 -2.21 4.89 -16.24
N ILE A 138 -1.13 5.53 -15.75
CA ILE A 138 -1.20 6.79 -15.01
C ILE A 138 -0.14 7.80 -15.50
N PRO A 139 -0.37 9.12 -15.38
CA PRO A 139 0.61 10.16 -15.67
C PRO A 139 1.84 10.13 -14.75
N SER A 140 3.01 10.52 -15.26
CA SER A 140 4.24 10.66 -14.46
C SER A 140 4.21 11.81 -13.46
N LYS A 141 3.31 12.79 -13.63
CA LYS A 141 3.09 13.89 -12.68
C LYS A 141 2.30 13.46 -11.43
N ASP A 142 1.81 12.23 -11.41
CA ASP A 142 0.98 11.68 -10.32
C ASP A 142 1.80 10.81 -9.36
N ILE A 143 3.14 10.90 -9.38
CA ILE A 143 4.08 10.21 -8.46
C ILE A 143 5.05 11.18 -7.79
#